data_AF-E0VH88-F1
#
_entry.id   AF-E0VH88-F1
#
_cell.length_a   1.000
_cell.length_b   1.000
_cell.length_c   1.000
_cell.angle_alpha   90.00
_cell.angle_beta   90.00
_cell.angle_gamma   90.00
#
_symmetry.space_group_name_H-M   'P 1'
#
loop_
_entity.id
_entity.type
_entity.pdbx_description
1 polymer ?
#
loop_
_entity_poly.entity_id
_entity_poly.type
_entity_poly.pdbx_seq_one_letter_code
_entity_poly.pdbx_strand_id
1 'polypeptide(L)'
;MYQLCLQVKNDILSGKLPCSFVTQALLGSYLVQSVLGDYDPDVHKENYLSEFKFAPNQTEELEEKVAELHKTHKGQTPAEAELNYLKNAKKLAMYGVDLHPAKDSAGLDILLGVCSSGLLVYKDKLRINRFAWPKILKISYKRHNFYIKIRPGEFERVESTVGFKLANYRAAKRFWKTCVEHHTFFRLMTPEPIQSRSKFPTFGSKYRYSGRTHYETKKAQIDRPAPDFERTLSGRRLSSRSMDTLGYSKNDAYDLQNDEPSKRHTMSHPPVSGSGSDKKTRKNWKVKYL
;
A
#
# COMPACT_ATOMS: atom_id res chain seq x y z
N MET A 1 11.52 -12.59 -8.30
CA MET A 1 11.04 -12.68 -6.90
C MET A 1 11.74 -11.63 -6.03
N TYR A 2 13.02 -11.42 -6.27
CA TYR A 2 13.86 -10.37 -5.70
C TYR A 2 13.21 -9.01 -5.43
N GLN A 3 12.54 -8.38 -6.40
CA GLN A 3 11.88 -7.07 -6.19
C GLN A 3 10.81 -7.11 -5.10
N LEU A 4 10.10 -8.24 -4.93
CA LEU A 4 9.15 -8.42 -3.84
C LEU A 4 9.86 -8.59 -2.50
N CYS A 5 11.01 -9.29 -2.47
CA CYS A 5 11.85 -9.38 -1.28
C CYS A 5 12.34 -8.00 -0.84
N LEU A 6 12.76 -7.15 -1.77
CA LEU A 6 13.17 -5.77 -1.49
C LEU A 6 12.01 -4.91 -0.96
N GLN A 7 10.81 -5.05 -1.53
CA GLN A 7 9.63 -4.35 -1.04
C GLN A 7 9.31 -4.76 0.40
N VAL A 8 9.31 -6.05 0.70
CA VAL A 8 9.07 -6.57 2.06
C VAL A 8 10.17 -6.09 3.02
N LYS A 9 11.44 -6.11 2.60
CA LYS A 9 12.56 -5.54 3.38
C LYS A 9 12.30 -4.08 3.72
N ASN A 10 11.88 -3.27 2.75
CA ASN A 10 11.55 -1.86 2.97
C ASN A 10 10.36 -1.68 3.91
N ASP A 11 9.35 -2.56 3.84
CA ASP A 11 8.21 -2.52 4.75
C ASP A 11 8.61 -2.88 6.19
N ILE A 12 9.58 -3.78 6.38
CA ILE A 12 10.17 -4.08 7.70
C ILE A 12 10.97 -2.87 8.22
N LEU A 13 11.86 -2.31 7.39
CA LEU A 13 12.72 -1.16 7.75
C LEU A 13 11.93 0.12 8.04
N SER A 14 10.81 0.33 7.36
CA SER A 14 9.91 1.47 7.60
C SER A 14 8.93 1.24 8.75
N GLY A 15 8.94 0.05 9.38
CA GLY A 15 8.05 -0.30 10.49
C GLY A 15 6.60 -0.61 10.08
N LYS A 16 6.29 -0.64 8.76
CA LYS A 16 4.98 -1.03 8.24
C LYS A 16 4.67 -2.52 8.44
N LEU A 17 5.71 -3.34 8.47
CA LEU A 17 5.63 -4.77 8.72
C LEU A 17 6.38 -5.13 10.00
N PRO A 18 5.72 -5.05 11.18
CA PRO A 18 6.31 -5.44 12.44
C PRO A 18 6.73 -6.91 12.42
N CYS A 19 7.96 -7.17 12.86
CA CYS A 19 8.55 -8.50 12.95
C CYS A 19 9.14 -8.69 14.35
N SER A 20 9.10 -9.92 14.86
CA SER A 20 9.88 -10.27 16.05
C SER A 20 11.37 -10.33 15.71
N PHE A 21 12.23 -10.22 16.71
CA PHE A 21 13.68 -10.39 16.58
C PHE A 21 14.03 -11.68 15.80
N VAL A 22 13.46 -12.82 16.21
CA VAL A 22 13.68 -14.12 15.56
C VAL A 22 13.29 -14.09 14.08
N THR A 23 12.18 -13.44 13.75
CA THR A 23 11.74 -13.32 12.35
C THR A 23 12.68 -12.42 11.56
N GLN A 24 13.14 -11.30 12.14
CA GLN A 24 14.10 -10.40 11.49
C GLN A 24 15.42 -11.11 11.22
N ALA A 25 15.93 -11.89 12.17
CA ALA A 25 17.14 -12.69 11.99
C ALA A 25 16.98 -13.73 10.87
N LEU A 26 15.87 -14.47 10.88
CA LEU A 26 15.57 -15.46 9.85
C LEU A 26 15.44 -14.84 8.46
N LEU A 27 14.67 -13.76 8.33
CA LEU A 27 14.50 -13.05 7.06
C LEU A 27 15.82 -12.41 6.60
N GLY A 28 16.61 -11.87 7.52
CA GLY A 28 17.96 -11.36 7.24
C GLY A 28 18.87 -12.44 6.66
N SER A 29 18.87 -13.64 7.25
CA SER A 29 19.73 -14.75 6.79
C SER A 29 19.43 -15.19 5.36
N TYR A 30 18.15 -15.24 4.96
CA TYR A 30 17.79 -15.52 3.57
C TYR A 30 18.19 -14.40 2.60
N LEU A 31 18.13 -13.14 3.03
CA LEU A 31 18.60 -12.01 2.21
C LEU A 31 20.11 -12.11 1.98
N VAL A 32 20.87 -12.39 3.04
CA VAL A 32 22.33 -12.58 2.94
C VAL A 32 22.65 -13.73 2.00
N GLN A 33 22.06 -14.91 2.21
CA GLN A 33 22.25 -16.07 1.33
C GLN A 33 21.93 -15.74 -0.14
N SER A 34 20.88 -14.95 -0.40
CA SER A 34 20.51 -14.58 -1.77
C SER A 34 21.51 -13.66 -2.48
N VAL A 35 22.33 -12.93 -1.71
CA VAL A 35 23.23 -11.89 -2.24
C VAL A 35 24.68 -12.31 -2.18
N LEU A 36 25.11 -12.94 -1.09
CA LEU A 36 26.49 -13.39 -0.89
C LEU A 36 26.70 -14.86 -1.29
N GLY A 37 25.63 -15.64 -1.44
CA GLY A 37 25.74 -17.09 -1.64
C GLY A 37 26.05 -17.81 -0.34
N ASP A 38 26.75 -18.94 -0.42
CA ASP A 38 27.07 -19.76 0.75
C ASP A 38 28.08 -19.06 1.68
N TYR A 39 27.92 -19.29 2.99
CA TYR A 39 28.91 -18.85 3.97
C TYR A 39 30.26 -19.55 3.76
N ASP A 40 31.26 -18.74 3.42
CA ASP A 40 32.70 -19.06 3.42
C ASP A 40 33.42 -18.35 4.59
N PRO A 41 34.09 -19.08 5.51
CA PRO A 41 34.83 -18.49 6.62
C PRO A 41 36.05 -17.64 6.21
N ASP A 42 36.64 -17.89 5.04
CA ASP A 42 37.81 -17.14 4.56
C ASP A 42 37.41 -15.77 3.99
N VAL A 43 36.20 -15.67 3.46
CA VAL A 43 35.61 -14.45 2.88
C VAL A 43 34.78 -13.67 3.91
N HIS A 44 33.96 -14.37 4.70
CA HIS A 44 33.02 -13.78 5.65
C HIS A 44 33.62 -13.69 7.05
N LYS A 45 34.49 -12.70 7.21
CA LYS A 45 35.10 -12.31 8.49
C LYS A 45 34.07 -11.72 9.46
N GLU A 46 34.47 -11.52 10.70
CA GLU A 46 33.68 -10.78 11.69
C GLU A 46 33.19 -9.45 11.10
N ASN A 47 31.91 -9.13 11.33
CA ASN A 47 31.24 -7.91 10.86
C ASN A 47 31.00 -7.78 9.34
N TYR A 48 31.07 -8.87 8.56
CA TYR A 48 30.70 -8.85 7.13
C TYR A 48 29.23 -8.42 6.88
N LEU A 49 28.39 -8.42 7.92
CA LEU A 49 26.99 -8.02 7.87
C LEU A 49 26.74 -6.55 8.21
N SER A 50 27.76 -5.80 8.63
CA SER A 50 27.63 -4.42 9.11
C SER A 50 27.07 -3.43 8.06
N GLU A 51 27.28 -3.71 6.77
CA GLU A 51 26.73 -2.90 5.67
C GLU A 51 25.25 -3.19 5.36
N PHE A 52 24.72 -4.31 5.89
CA PHE A 52 23.37 -4.77 5.60
C PHE A 52 22.40 -4.25 6.65
N LYS A 53 21.25 -3.71 6.19
CA LYS A 53 20.16 -3.28 7.07
C LYS A 53 19.01 -4.28 7.05
N PHE A 54 18.77 -4.95 8.16
CA PHE A 54 17.72 -5.95 8.35
C PHE A 54 16.53 -5.43 9.17
N ALA A 55 16.79 -4.53 10.12
CA ALA A 55 15.78 -3.99 11.03
C ALA A 55 15.95 -2.46 11.22
N PRO A 56 14.88 -1.73 11.61
CA PRO A 56 14.96 -0.30 11.89
C PRO A 56 15.94 0.03 13.04
N ASN A 57 15.92 -0.80 14.09
CA ASN A 57 16.79 -0.71 15.27
C ASN A 57 17.70 -1.94 15.29
N GLN A 58 18.62 -2.02 14.34
CA GLN A 58 19.55 -3.15 14.24
C GLN A 58 20.55 -3.13 15.41
N THR A 59 20.74 -4.29 16.03
CA THR A 59 21.70 -4.53 17.11
C THR A 59 22.76 -5.51 16.65
N GLU A 60 23.92 -5.51 17.29
CA GLU A 60 25.00 -6.48 17.03
C GLU A 60 24.51 -7.93 17.25
N GLU A 61 23.71 -8.15 18.29
CA GLU A 61 23.04 -9.45 18.56
C GLU A 61 22.19 -9.93 17.37
N LEU A 62 21.53 -9.01 16.65
CA LEU A 62 20.77 -9.37 15.45
C LEU A 62 21.70 -9.81 14.33
N GLU A 63 22.83 -9.13 14.14
CA GLU A 63 23.82 -9.46 13.11
C GLU A 63 24.47 -10.82 13.39
N GLU A 64 24.85 -11.09 14.64
CA GLU A 64 25.35 -12.40 15.06
C GLU A 64 24.33 -13.49 14.76
N LYS A 65 23.05 -13.29 15.12
CA LYS A 65 22.00 -14.27 14.86
C LYS A 65 21.75 -14.49 13.37
N VAL A 66 21.84 -13.43 12.55
CA VAL A 66 21.77 -13.55 11.09
C VAL A 66 22.94 -14.35 10.56
N ALA A 67 24.17 -14.10 11.03
CA ALA A 67 25.36 -14.82 10.61
C ALA A 67 25.31 -16.30 11.00
N GLU A 68 24.81 -16.64 12.19
CA GLU A 68 24.57 -18.02 12.61
C GLU A 68 23.59 -18.74 11.68
N LEU A 69 22.47 -18.09 11.36
CA LEU A 69 21.45 -18.66 10.47
C LEU A 69 21.93 -18.71 9.01
N HIS A 70 22.78 -17.80 8.57
CA HIS A 70 23.36 -17.82 7.23
C HIS A 70 24.16 -19.12 6.99
N LYS A 71 24.91 -19.58 8.00
CA LYS A 71 25.68 -20.84 7.95
C LYS A 71 24.80 -22.07 7.70
N THR A 72 23.51 -22.03 8.07
CA THR A 72 22.61 -23.19 7.93
C THR A 72 21.94 -23.27 6.55
N HIS A 73 22.07 -22.24 5.72
CA HIS A 73 21.44 -22.20 4.39
C HIS A 73 22.35 -22.69 3.26
N LYS A 74 23.50 -23.28 3.59
CA LYS A 74 24.49 -23.76 2.62
C LYS A 74 23.85 -24.64 1.54
N GLY A 75 24.17 -24.35 0.28
CA GLY A 75 23.64 -25.04 -0.91
C GLY A 75 22.29 -24.51 -1.40
N GLN A 76 21.66 -23.55 -0.70
CA GLN A 76 20.46 -22.88 -1.23
C GLN A 76 20.86 -21.90 -2.32
N THR A 77 20.22 -22.02 -3.48
CA THR A 77 20.37 -21.05 -4.57
C THR A 77 19.74 -19.70 -4.18
N PRO A 78 20.17 -18.58 -4.78
CA PRO A 78 19.54 -17.28 -4.54
C PRO A 78 18.02 -17.27 -4.76
N ALA A 79 17.54 -18.01 -5.76
CA ALA A 79 16.11 -18.12 -6.03
C ALA A 79 15.34 -18.87 -4.92
N GLU A 80 15.93 -19.92 -4.34
CA GLU A 80 15.35 -20.66 -3.22
C GLU A 80 15.36 -19.85 -1.94
N ALA A 81 16.46 -19.13 -1.66
CA ALA A 81 16.57 -18.22 -0.52
C ALA A 81 15.50 -17.11 -0.61
N GLU A 82 15.35 -16.47 -1.77
CA GLU A 82 14.29 -15.49 -2.04
C GLU A 82 12.88 -16.08 -1.84
N LEU A 83 12.65 -17.32 -2.31
CA LEU A 83 11.37 -17.99 -2.15
C LEU A 83 11.07 -18.29 -0.68
N ASN A 84 12.05 -18.79 0.07
CA ASN A 84 11.93 -19.09 1.50
C ASN A 84 11.73 -17.81 2.32
N TYR A 85 12.40 -16.73 1.96
CA TYR A 85 12.16 -15.38 2.50
C TYR A 85 10.68 -15.00 2.36
N LEU A 86 10.13 -15.06 1.13
CA LEU A 86 8.74 -14.68 0.86
C LEU A 86 7.73 -15.61 1.52
N LYS A 87 7.99 -16.92 1.57
CA LYS A 87 7.16 -17.90 2.26
C LYS A 87 7.02 -17.59 3.74
N ASN A 88 8.11 -17.17 4.39
CA ASN A 88 8.09 -16.80 5.81
C ASN A 88 7.48 -15.41 6.02
N ALA A 89 7.81 -14.44 5.17
CA ALA A 89 7.22 -13.10 5.23
C ALA A 89 5.69 -13.12 5.10
N LYS A 90 5.15 -13.98 4.22
CA LYS A 90 3.69 -14.15 4.03
C LYS A 90 2.95 -14.59 5.31
N LYS A 91 3.64 -15.24 6.26
CA LYS A 91 3.04 -15.67 7.54
C LYS A 91 2.79 -14.50 8.49
N LEU A 92 3.40 -13.33 8.25
CA LEU A 92 3.26 -12.16 9.11
C LEU A 92 1.85 -11.57 8.99
N ALA A 93 1.28 -11.21 10.14
CA ALA A 93 -0.12 -10.78 10.24
C ALA A 93 -0.46 -9.51 9.45
N MET A 94 0.55 -8.69 9.15
CA MET A 94 0.41 -7.41 8.44
C MET A 94 0.99 -7.47 7.02
N TYR A 95 1.39 -8.66 6.55
CA TYR A 95 1.91 -8.85 5.20
C TYR A 95 0.85 -8.52 4.14
N GLY A 96 1.22 -7.65 3.19
CA GLY A 96 0.32 -7.24 2.10
C GLY A 96 -0.89 -6.42 2.56
N VAL A 97 -0.79 -5.76 3.71
CA VAL A 97 -1.83 -4.88 4.26
C VAL A 97 -1.39 -3.42 4.09
N ASP A 98 -2.19 -2.62 3.40
CA ASP A 98 -1.98 -1.16 3.34
C ASP A 98 -2.62 -0.51 4.58
N LEU A 99 -1.80 0.06 5.46
CA LEU A 99 -2.18 0.55 6.79
C LEU A 99 -2.39 2.06 6.79
N HIS A 100 -3.51 2.49 7.38
CA HIS A 100 -3.93 3.89 7.46
C HIS A 100 -4.31 4.24 8.89
N PRO A 101 -3.65 5.24 9.53
CA PRO A 101 -4.03 5.73 10.85
C PRO A 101 -5.46 6.29 10.87
N ALA A 102 -6.22 5.89 11.88
CA ALA A 102 -7.58 6.34 12.10
C ALA A 102 -7.94 6.29 13.59
N LYS A 103 -9.16 6.74 13.90
CA LYS A 103 -9.80 6.65 15.21
C LYS A 103 -11.13 5.92 15.09
N ASP A 104 -11.47 5.16 16.11
CA ASP A 104 -12.79 4.54 16.22
C ASP A 104 -13.86 5.57 16.68
N SER A 105 -15.09 5.11 16.93
CA SER A 105 -16.17 5.94 17.44
C SER A 105 -15.94 6.44 18.88
N ALA A 106 -15.10 5.76 19.66
CA ALA A 106 -14.72 6.14 21.02
C ALA A 106 -13.52 7.13 21.05
N GLY A 107 -12.90 7.40 19.90
CA GLY A 107 -11.75 8.28 19.78
C GLY A 107 -10.40 7.61 20.02
N LEU A 108 -10.38 6.28 20.15
CA LEU A 108 -9.17 5.49 20.33
C LEU A 108 -8.39 5.39 19.01
N ASP A 109 -7.08 5.52 19.11
CA ASP A 109 -6.18 5.38 17.96
C ASP A 109 -6.13 3.92 17.48
N ILE A 110 -6.37 3.74 16.18
CA ILE A 110 -6.41 2.45 15.51
C ILE A 110 -5.70 2.54 14.15
N LEU A 111 -5.37 1.39 13.57
CA LEU A 111 -4.89 1.28 12.19
C LEU A 111 -5.91 0.52 11.34
N LEU A 112 -6.35 1.15 10.27
CA LEU A 112 -7.19 0.51 9.26
C LEU A 112 -6.31 -0.12 8.18
N GLY A 113 -6.44 -1.42 7.97
CA GLY A 113 -5.75 -2.17 6.95
C GLY A 113 -6.64 -2.50 5.75
N VAL A 114 -6.12 -2.37 4.53
CA VAL A 114 -6.76 -2.91 3.31
C VAL A 114 -5.91 -4.07 2.79
N CYS A 115 -6.54 -5.22 2.51
CA CYS A 115 -5.86 -6.35 1.88
C CYS A 115 -6.76 -7.04 0.83
N SER A 116 -6.20 -8.04 0.14
CA SER A 116 -6.93 -8.80 -0.90
C SER A 116 -8.18 -9.51 -0.36
N SER A 117 -8.22 -9.84 0.94
CA SER A 117 -9.34 -10.57 1.55
C SER A 117 -10.42 -9.68 2.17
N GLY A 118 -10.11 -8.40 2.46
CA GLY A 118 -11.04 -7.51 3.14
C GLY A 118 -10.38 -6.28 3.76
N LEU A 119 -11.13 -5.66 4.67
CA LEU A 119 -10.65 -4.61 5.56
C LEU A 119 -10.32 -5.20 6.93
N LEU A 120 -9.31 -4.65 7.57
CA LEU A 120 -8.78 -5.10 8.85
C LEU A 120 -8.72 -3.89 9.78
N VAL A 121 -8.95 -4.12 11.07
CA VAL A 121 -8.77 -3.09 12.11
C VAL A 121 -7.75 -3.61 13.10
N TYR A 122 -6.73 -2.82 13.36
CA TYR A 122 -5.70 -3.12 14.34
C TYR A 122 -5.70 -2.08 15.45
N LYS A 123 -5.44 -2.53 16.68
CA LYS A 123 -5.16 -1.70 17.84
C LYS A 123 -3.91 -2.28 18.49
N ASP A 124 -2.94 -1.44 18.84
CA ASP A 124 -1.67 -1.87 19.45
C ASP A 124 -0.98 -3.00 18.66
N LYS A 125 -1.02 -2.90 17.33
CA LYS A 125 -0.53 -3.91 16.36
C LYS A 125 -1.25 -5.27 16.39
N LEU A 126 -2.24 -5.45 17.26
CA LEU A 126 -3.10 -6.63 17.31
C LEU A 126 -4.34 -6.42 16.42
N ARG A 127 -4.68 -7.44 15.63
CA ARG A 127 -5.88 -7.41 14.78
C ARG A 127 -7.14 -7.61 15.63
N ILE A 128 -7.95 -6.57 15.76
CA ILE A 128 -9.19 -6.59 16.55
C ILE A 128 -10.44 -6.91 15.73
N ASN A 129 -10.45 -6.58 14.44
CA ASN A 129 -11.62 -6.83 13.59
C ASN A 129 -11.22 -7.13 12.14
N ARG A 130 -12.08 -7.88 11.44
CA ARG A 130 -11.94 -8.24 10.03
C ARG A 130 -13.28 -8.17 9.31
N PHE A 131 -13.35 -7.31 8.31
CA PHE A 131 -14.49 -7.19 7.40
C PHE A 131 -14.12 -7.82 6.05
N ALA A 132 -14.53 -9.07 5.85
CA ALA A 132 -14.30 -9.75 4.57
C ALA A 132 -15.09 -9.06 3.44
N TRP A 133 -14.50 -8.94 2.24
CA TRP A 133 -15.17 -8.31 1.09
C TRP A 133 -16.58 -8.85 0.81
N PRO A 134 -16.86 -10.17 0.92
CA PRO A 134 -18.21 -10.69 0.71
C PRO A 134 -19.25 -10.25 1.74
N LYS A 135 -18.84 -9.76 2.92
CA LYS A 135 -19.74 -9.25 3.95
C LYS A 135 -19.99 -7.74 3.82
N ILE A 136 -19.20 -7.01 3.03
CA ILE A 136 -19.29 -5.56 2.92
C ILE A 136 -20.28 -5.16 1.80
N LEU A 137 -21.41 -4.56 2.18
CA LEU A 137 -22.42 -4.04 1.25
C LEU A 137 -22.02 -2.73 0.59
N LYS A 138 -21.39 -1.85 1.36
CA LYS A 138 -21.12 -0.48 0.91
C LYS A 138 -19.95 0.12 1.65
N ILE A 139 -19.16 0.89 0.93
CA ILE A 139 -18.09 1.69 1.50
C ILE A 139 -18.30 3.14 1.07
N SER A 140 -18.24 4.05 2.03
CA SER A 140 -18.43 5.48 1.76
C SER A 140 -17.58 6.33 2.68
N TYR A 141 -17.36 7.59 2.29
CA TYR A 141 -16.67 8.55 3.15
C TYR A 141 -17.37 9.91 3.09
N LYS A 142 -17.35 10.66 4.20
CA LYS A 142 -17.88 12.02 4.32
C LYS A 142 -16.94 12.84 5.21
N ARG A 143 -16.41 13.94 4.67
CA ARG A 143 -15.36 14.74 5.34
C ARG A 143 -14.17 13.84 5.68
N HIS A 144 -13.78 13.76 6.95
CA HIS A 144 -12.73 12.87 7.45
C HIS A 144 -13.26 11.51 7.95
N ASN A 145 -14.57 11.25 7.85
CA ASN A 145 -15.18 10.01 8.32
C ASN A 145 -15.32 9.00 7.18
N PHE A 146 -15.06 7.75 7.49
CA PHE A 146 -15.18 6.59 6.61
C PHE A 146 -16.19 5.61 7.21
N TYR A 147 -17.03 5.02 6.37
CA TYR A 147 -18.14 4.16 6.79
C TYR A 147 -18.18 2.87 5.99
N ILE A 148 -18.35 1.76 6.71
CA ILE A 148 -18.55 0.42 6.16
C ILE A 148 -19.95 -0.02 6.54
N LYS A 149 -20.77 -0.37 5.54
CA LYS A 149 -22.06 -1.02 5.74
C LYS A 149 -21.89 -2.52 5.50
N ILE A 150 -22.30 -3.33 6.46
CA ILE A 150 -22.11 -4.79 6.45
C ILE A 150 -23.47 -5.46 6.25
N ARG A 151 -23.47 -6.62 5.57
CA ARG A 151 -24.67 -7.46 5.47
C ARG A 151 -25.07 -7.93 6.87
N PRO A 152 -26.37 -7.90 7.21
CA PRO A 152 -26.85 -8.60 8.40
C PRO A 152 -26.48 -10.09 8.29
N GLY A 153 -25.97 -10.68 9.37
CA GLY A 153 -25.72 -12.13 9.45
C GLY A 153 -27.02 -12.93 9.56
N GLU A 154 -26.95 -14.26 9.52
CA GLU A 154 -28.13 -15.14 9.69
C GLU A 154 -28.94 -14.86 10.97
N PHE A 155 -28.25 -14.39 12.03
CA PHE A 155 -28.84 -14.09 13.34
C PHE A 155 -28.98 -12.59 13.64
N GLU A 156 -28.38 -11.72 12.82
CA GLU A 156 -28.48 -10.26 12.98
C GLU A 156 -29.46 -9.73 11.96
N ARG A 157 -30.64 -9.24 12.37
CA ARG A 157 -31.67 -8.75 11.44
C ARG A 157 -31.44 -7.30 10.98
N VAL A 158 -30.43 -6.62 11.50
CA VAL A 158 -30.20 -5.18 11.27
C VAL A 158 -28.87 -4.96 10.54
N GLU A 159 -28.89 -4.07 9.55
CA GLU A 159 -27.69 -3.66 8.82
C GLU A 159 -26.75 -2.86 9.75
N SER A 160 -25.60 -3.44 10.06
CA SER A 160 -24.57 -2.77 10.88
C SER A 160 -23.75 -1.80 10.03
N THR A 161 -23.68 -0.53 10.46
CA THR A 161 -22.80 0.49 9.86
C THR A 161 -21.70 0.85 10.85
N VAL A 162 -20.45 0.57 10.47
CA VAL A 162 -19.26 0.88 11.27
C VAL A 162 -18.61 2.17 10.73
N GLY A 163 -18.30 3.11 11.61
CA GLY A 163 -17.70 4.40 11.28
C GLY A 163 -16.30 4.56 11.86
N PHE A 164 -15.39 5.15 11.08
CA PHE A 164 -14.02 5.46 11.49
C PHE A 164 -13.67 6.90 11.10
N LYS A 165 -12.82 7.54 11.89
CA LYS A 165 -12.36 8.91 11.68
C LYS A 165 -10.89 8.92 11.29
N LEU A 166 -10.58 9.39 10.08
CA LEU A 166 -9.19 9.58 9.64
C LEU A 166 -8.69 10.98 9.99
N ALA A 167 -7.38 11.20 9.86
CA ALA A 167 -6.73 12.47 10.20
C ALA A 167 -7.35 13.68 9.46
N ASN A 168 -7.71 13.52 8.19
CA ASN A 168 -8.33 14.58 7.38
C ASN A 168 -9.09 14.01 6.17
N TYR A 169 -9.75 14.88 5.41
CA TYR A 169 -10.50 14.50 4.20
C TYR A 169 -9.62 13.81 3.13
N ARG A 170 -8.36 14.24 2.98
CA ARG A 170 -7.46 13.67 1.97
C ARG A 170 -7.11 12.23 2.33
N ALA A 171 -6.83 11.96 3.61
CA ALA A 171 -6.61 10.62 4.14
C ALA A 171 -7.85 9.73 3.94
N ALA A 172 -9.04 10.21 4.30
CA ALA A 172 -10.29 9.46 4.10
C ALA A 172 -10.56 9.14 2.62
N LYS A 173 -10.32 10.10 1.71
CA LYS A 173 -10.46 9.91 0.27
C LYS A 173 -9.43 8.91 -0.27
N ARG A 174 -8.17 8.98 0.20
CA ARG A 174 -7.10 8.05 -0.19
C ARG A 174 -7.45 6.63 0.25
N PHE A 175 -7.78 6.43 1.52
CA PHE A 175 -8.17 5.14 2.06
C PHE A 175 -9.36 4.54 1.30
N TRP A 176 -10.39 5.35 1.03
CA TRP A 176 -11.52 4.93 0.21
C TRP A 176 -11.13 4.50 -1.21
N LYS A 177 -10.22 5.23 -1.88
CA LYS A 177 -9.71 4.83 -3.20
C LYS A 177 -8.97 3.50 -3.12
N THR A 178 -8.05 3.34 -2.16
CA THR A 178 -7.34 2.08 -1.93
C THR A 178 -8.33 0.92 -1.74
N CYS A 179 -9.38 1.10 -0.93
CA CYS A 179 -10.41 0.08 -0.72
C CYS A 179 -11.10 -0.34 -2.03
N VAL A 180 -11.49 0.64 -2.85
CA VAL A 180 -12.15 0.40 -4.14
C VAL A 180 -11.21 -0.29 -5.13
N GLU A 181 -9.96 0.15 -5.19
CA GLU A 181 -8.92 -0.44 -6.04
C GLU A 181 -8.65 -1.90 -5.67
N HIS A 182 -8.41 -2.19 -4.39
CA HIS A 182 -8.17 -3.54 -3.92
C HIS A 182 -9.38 -4.45 -4.15
N HIS A 183 -10.59 -3.98 -3.85
CA HIS A 183 -11.80 -4.77 -4.10
C HIS A 183 -11.97 -5.06 -5.60
N THR A 184 -11.84 -4.05 -6.45
CA THR A 184 -11.98 -4.16 -7.90
C THR A 184 -10.91 -5.08 -8.48
N PHE A 185 -9.64 -4.85 -8.15
CA PHE A 185 -8.49 -5.57 -8.70
C PHE A 185 -8.50 -7.07 -8.35
N PHE A 186 -8.85 -7.42 -7.10
CA PHE A 186 -8.84 -8.81 -6.64
C PHE A 186 -10.15 -9.56 -6.88
N ARG A 187 -11.28 -8.86 -7.06
CA ARG A 187 -12.61 -9.50 -7.15
C ARG A 187 -13.26 -9.42 -8.53
N LEU A 188 -12.98 -8.39 -9.34
CA LEU A 188 -13.56 -8.32 -10.69
C LEU A 188 -12.67 -9.10 -11.66
N MET A 189 -13.27 -10.07 -12.37
CA MET A 189 -12.61 -10.85 -13.43
C MET A 189 -12.16 -9.96 -14.60
N THR A 190 -12.80 -8.81 -14.79
CA THR A 190 -12.48 -7.77 -15.78
C THR A 190 -12.79 -6.39 -15.16
N PRO A 191 -12.03 -5.31 -15.44
CA PRO A 191 -12.44 -3.96 -15.10
C PRO A 191 -13.82 -3.70 -15.68
N GLU A 192 -14.66 -2.91 -15.00
CA GLU A 192 -16.02 -2.63 -15.46
C GLU A 192 -15.96 -2.10 -16.91
N PRO A 193 -16.57 -2.78 -17.91
CA PRO A 193 -16.53 -2.31 -19.29
C PRO A 193 -17.10 -0.90 -19.33
N ILE A 194 -16.52 -0.04 -20.16
CA ILE A 194 -16.95 1.36 -20.35
C ILE A 194 -18.39 1.31 -20.87
N GLN A 195 -19.38 1.35 -19.97
CA GLN A 195 -20.77 1.48 -20.39
C GLN A 195 -20.88 2.81 -21.13
N SER A 196 -21.30 2.72 -22.40
CA SER A 196 -21.34 3.82 -23.36
C SER A 196 -21.83 5.11 -22.72
N ARG A 197 -21.08 6.19 -22.94
CA ARG A 197 -21.35 7.54 -22.44
C ARG A 197 -22.83 7.88 -22.57
N SER A 198 -23.54 8.01 -21.45
CA SER A 198 -24.76 8.80 -21.40
C SER A 198 -24.40 10.22 -21.83
N LYS A 199 -25.10 10.77 -22.83
CA LYS A 199 -24.85 12.05 -23.51
C LYS A 199 -25.11 13.30 -22.63
N PHE A 200 -24.92 13.20 -21.32
CA PHE A 200 -25.10 14.31 -20.39
C PHE A 200 -23.82 14.57 -19.59
N PRO A 201 -23.31 15.82 -19.54
CA PRO A 201 -22.13 16.16 -18.78
C PRO A 201 -22.44 16.08 -17.28
N THR A 202 -22.03 14.99 -16.61
CA THR A 202 -22.10 14.92 -15.14
C THR A 202 -20.88 15.61 -14.54
N PHE A 203 -21.08 16.78 -13.93
CA PHE A 203 -20.05 17.49 -13.16
C PHE A 203 -19.75 16.73 -11.86
N GLY A 204 -18.77 15.81 -11.90
CA GLY A 204 -18.33 15.08 -10.71
C GLY A 204 -17.32 13.99 -11.01
N SER A 205 -16.21 13.96 -10.29
CA SER A 205 -15.23 12.86 -10.39
C SER A 205 -15.80 11.55 -9.84
N LYS A 206 -16.23 10.66 -10.74
CA LYS A 206 -16.47 9.24 -10.46
C LYS A 206 -15.15 8.50 -10.73
N TYR A 207 -14.44 8.15 -9.66
CA TYR A 207 -13.24 7.32 -9.77
C TYR A 207 -13.64 5.93 -10.28
N ARG A 208 -12.95 5.45 -11.32
CA ARG A 208 -13.04 4.09 -11.84
C ARG A 208 -11.64 3.57 -12.05
N TYR A 209 -11.42 2.31 -11.70
CA TYR A 209 -10.16 1.63 -11.95
C TYR A 209 -10.03 1.34 -13.45
N SER A 210 -8.98 1.86 -14.10
CA SER A 210 -8.71 1.69 -15.53
C SER A 210 -7.53 0.75 -15.81
N GLY A 211 -7.05 0.02 -14.80
CA GLY A 211 -5.95 -0.94 -14.93
C GLY A 211 -6.42 -2.35 -15.27
N ARG A 212 -5.49 -3.25 -15.57
CA ARG A 212 -5.76 -4.69 -15.77
C ARG A 212 -6.05 -5.38 -14.44
N THR A 213 -6.99 -6.32 -14.39
CA THR A 213 -7.27 -7.07 -13.15
C THR A 213 -6.22 -8.14 -12.88
N HIS A 214 -6.20 -8.69 -11.66
CA HIS A 214 -5.33 -9.82 -11.33
C HIS A 214 -5.60 -11.05 -12.22
N TYR A 215 -6.86 -11.27 -12.60
CA TYR A 215 -7.25 -12.37 -13.48
C TYR A 215 -6.76 -12.18 -14.92
N GLU A 216 -6.90 -10.97 -15.48
CA GLU A 216 -6.36 -10.62 -16.79
C GLU A 216 -4.84 -10.73 -16.82
N THR A 217 -4.17 -10.30 -15.74
CA THR A 217 -2.71 -10.40 -15.61
C THR A 217 -2.25 -11.85 -15.54
N LYS A 218 -3.00 -12.74 -14.87
CA LYS A 218 -2.70 -14.17 -14.83
C LYS A 218 -2.93 -14.89 -16.17
N LYS A 219 -3.84 -14.38 -17.01
CA LYS A 219 -4.15 -14.96 -18.33
C LYS A 219 -3.27 -14.44 -19.46
N ALA A 220 -2.67 -13.26 -19.31
CA ALA A 220 -1.75 -12.73 -20.29
C ALA A 220 -0.47 -13.57 -20.31
N GLN A 221 -0.12 -14.16 -21.46
CA GLN A 221 1.21 -14.72 -21.67
C GLN A 221 2.20 -13.56 -21.73
N ILE A 222 3.07 -13.48 -20.74
CA ILE A 222 4.13 -12.48 -20.66
C ILE A 222 5.33 -13.08 -21.39
N ASP A 223 5.38 -12.89 -22.70
CA ASP A 223 6.55 -13.25 -23.50
C ASP A 223 7.60 -12.13 -23.40
N ARG A 224 8.28 -12.07 -22.25
CA ARG A 224 9.44 -11.19 -22.08
C ARG A 224 10.59 -12.01 -21.48
N PRO A 225 11.83 -11.83 -21.96
CA PRO A 225 13.00 -12.43 -21.33
C PRO A 225 13.11 -11.94 -19.87
N ALA A 226 13.55 -12.83 -18.98
CA ALA A 226 13.77 -12.45 -17.59
C ALA A 226 14.77 -11.29 -17.55
N PRO A 227 14.43 -10.15 -16.92
CA PRO A 227 15.36 -9.04 -16.84
C PRO A 227 16.60 -9.48 -16.05
N ASP A 228 17.78 -9.15 -16.55
CA ASP A 228 19.02 -9.32 -15.81
C ASP A 228 19.11 -8.21 -14.74
N PHE A 229 19.43 -8.58 -13.51
CA PHE A 229 19.54 -7.62 -12.41
C PHE A 229 20.61 -8.06 -11.42
N GLU A 230 21.41 -7.10 -10.98
CA GLU A 230 22.38 -7.29 -9.92
C GLU A 230 21.68 -7.27 -8.55
N ARG A 231 22.06 -8.21 -7.68
CA ARG A 231 21.50 -8.30 -6.33
C ARG A 231 22.34 -7.45 -5.39
N THR A 232 21.80 -6.31 -4.95
CA THR A 232 22.46 -5.41 -4.01
C THR A 232 21.54 -5.08 -2.83
N LEU A 233 22.01 -5.33 -1.60
CA LEU A 233 21.28 -4.98 -0.38
C LEU A 233 21.70 -3.64 0.24
N SER A 234 22.68 -2.96 -0.38
CA SER A 234 23.24 -1.71 0.13
C SER A 234 22.19 -0.61 0.17
N GLY A 235 22.17 0.16 1.27
CA GLY A 235 21.20 1.23 1.52
C GLY A 235 21.34 2.46 0.62
N ARG A 236 22.10 2.38 -0.50
CA ARG A 236 22.11 3.44 -1.52
C ARG A 236 20.74 3.45 -2.18
N ARG A 237 19.92 4.39 -1.70
CA ARG A 237 18.64 4.85 -2.28
C ARG A 237 18.48 4.32 -3.70
N LEU A 238 17.58 3.35 -3.88
CA LEU A 238 16.94 3.12 -5.17
C LEU A 238 16.32 4.46 -5.54
N SER A 239 17.04 5.25 -6.34
CA SER A 239 16.53 6.47 -6.92
C SER A 239 15.27 6.03 -7.66
N SER A 240 14.12 6.43 -7.10
CA SER A 240 12.83 6.37 -7.77
C SER A 240 13.00 7.14 -9.07
N ARG A 241 13.34 6.42 -10.15
CA ARG A 241 13.07 6.88 -11.51
C ARG A 241 11.56 7.01 -11.59
N SER A 242 11.07 8.20 -11.27
CA SER A 242 9.74 8.62 -11.67
C SER A 242 9.65 8.36 -13.17
N MET A 243 8.60 7.64 -13.59
CA MET A 243 8.22 7.65 -14.99
C MET A 243 7.71 9.05 -15.30
N ASP A 244 8.61 9.92 -15.73
CA ASP A 244 8.22 11.16 -16.37
C ASP A 244 7.59 10.80 -17.71
N THR A 245 6.33 11.20 -17.85
CA THR A 245 5.49 10.98 -19.02
C THR A 245 6.06 11.75 -20.21
N LEU A 246 6.84 11.09 -21.06
CA LEU A 246 7.18 11.59 -22.39
C LEU A 246 6.02 11.31 -23.35
N GLY A 247 5.41 12.37 -23.88
CA GLY A 247 4.43 12.25 -24.96
C GLY A 247 3.45 13.42 -25.10
N TYR A 248 3.93 14.67 -25.15
CA TYR A 248 3.17 15.72 -25.84
C TYR A 248 4.14 16.65 -26.58
N SER A 249 4.49 16.26 -27.81
CA SER A 249 4.87 17.23 -28.84
C SER A 249 3.60 17.87 -29.37
N LYS A 250 3.43 19.16 -29.14
CA LYS A 250 2.92 20.05 -30.17
C LYS A 250 3.39 21.47 -29.92
N ASN A 251 4.08 21.97 -30.94
CA ASN A 251 4.42 23.35 -31.27
C ASN A 251 3.42 24.37 -30.73
N ASP A 252 3.95 25.48 -30.19
CA ASP A 252 3.64 26.85 -30.64
C ASP A 252 4.65 27.80 -29.97
N ALA A 253 5.71 28.18 -30.70
CA ALA A 253 6.22 29.56 -30.66
C ALA A 253 5.09 30.43 -31.26
N TYR A 254 4.75 31.63 -30.82
CA TYR A 254 5.44 32.91 -30.61
C TYR A 254 4.55 33.69 -29.59
N ASP A 255 4.98 34.54 -28.66
CA ASP A 255 5.59 35.85 -28.87
C ASP A 255 5.92 36.54 -27.51
N LEU A 256 6.73 37.58 -27.60
CA LEU A 256 7.61 38.33 -26.68
C LEU A 256 7.03 39.03 -25.42
N GLN A 257 7.79 38.89 -24.32
CA GLN A 257 8.43 39.97 -23.50
C GLN A 257 7.58 41.02 -22.71
N ASN A 258 7.64 40.97 -21.36
CA ASN A 258 8.14 42.05 -20.46
C ASN A 258 7.72 41.93 -18.96
N ASP A 259 8.75 42.02 -18.11
CA ASP A 259 8.92 42.76 -16.83
C ASP A 259 7.96 42.71 -15.60
N GLU A 260 8.57 42.23 -14.50
CA GLU A 260 8.62 42.71 -13.09
C GLU A 260 7.36 42.87 -12.18
N PRO A 261 7.54 42.74 -10.83
CA PRO A 261 6.53 42.35 -9.86
C PRO A 261 6.06 43.48 -8.94
N SER A 262 5.20 43.09 -8.00
CA SER A 262 4.79 43.79 -6.76
C SER A 262 3.44 44.50 -6.82
N LYS A 263 2.51 44.04 -5.98
CA LYS A 263 1.99 44.82 -4.84
C LYS A 263 1.02 43.99 -3.99
N ARG A 264 1.38 43.91 -2.70
CA ARG A 264 0.51 43.60 -1.57
C ARG A 264 -0.68 44.55 -1.57
N HIS A 265 -1.87 44.07 -1.20
CA HIS A 265 -2.86 44.87 -0.49
C HIS A 265 -3.55 44.02 0.59
N THR A 266 -3.64 44.66 1.75
CA THR A 266 -4.12 44.25 3.07
C THR A 266 -5.66 44.28 3.15
N MET A 267 -6.25 43.35 3.93
CA MET A 267 -7.37 43.41 4.91
C MET A 267 -8.51 44.46 4.70
N SER A 268 -9.81 44.29 5.01
CA SER A 268 -10.50 43.55 6.08
C SER A 268 -12.03 43.81 5.99
N HIS A 269 -12.85 42.82 6.36
CA HIS A 269 -14.09 42.83 7.19
C HIS A 269 -15.28 41.93 6.74
N PRO A 270 -16.08 41.37 7.68
CA PRO A 270 -17.13 40.35 7.49
C PRO A 270 -18.56 40.93 7.74
N PRO A 271 -19.61 40.12 8.01
CA PRO A 271 -20.25 39.10 7.17
C PRO A 271 -21.72 39.45 6.85
N VAL A 272 -22.35 38.83 5.84
CA VAL A 272 -23.82 38.83 5.71
C VAL A 272 -24.35 37.42 5.54
N SER A 273 -25.36 37.14 6.34
CA SER A 273 -26.18 35.94 6.44
C SER A 273 -26.83 35.56 5.12
N GLY A 274 -26.69 34.29 4.74
CA GLY A 274 -27.41 33.67 3.64
C GLY A 274 -27.74 32.23 3.98
N SER A 275 -29.02 31.97 4.22
CA SER A 275 -29.64 30.67 4.35
C SER A 275 -29.36 29.82 3.10
N GLY A 276 -28.55 28.77 3.27
CA GLY A 276 -28.18 27.87 2.17
C GLY A 276 -28.07 26.44 2.65
N SER A 277 -29.06 25.63 2.28
CA SER A 277 -29.10 24.18 2.43
C SER A 277 -27.77 23.50 2.07
N ASP A 278 -27.04 22.99 3.06
CA ASP A 278 -25.75 22.30 2.86
C ASP A 278 -26.00 20.84 2.40
N LYS A 279 -26.51 20.66 1.17
CA LYS A 279 -26.49 19.37 0.44
C LYS A 279 -25.06 19.08 -0.02
N LYS A 280 -24.11 18.94 0.92
CA LYS A 280 -22.75 18.48 0.61
C LYS A 280 -22.75 16.97 0.32
N THR A 281 -22.55 16.68 -0.95
CA THR A 281 -22.63 15.38 -1.62
C THR A 281 -21.88 14.29 -0.86
N ARG A 282 -22.62 13.32 -0.29
CA ARG A 282 -22.06 12.03 0.15
C ARG A 282 -21.52 11.30 -1.08
N LYS A 283 -20.21 11.04 -1.14
CA LYS A 283 -19.65 10.16 -2.18
C LYS A 283 -19.90 8.72 -1.77
N ASN A 284 -20.74 8.05 -2.55
CA ASN A 284 -21.20 6.70 -2.30
C ASN A 284 -20.59 5.76 -3.34
N TRP A 285 -20.02 4.65 -2.90
CA TRP A 285 -19.76 3.51 -3.78
C TRP A 285 -20.46 2.28 -3.21
N LYS A 286 -21.40 1.74 -3.99
CA LYS A 286 -22.10 0.50 -3.66
C LYS A 286 -21.21 -0.65 -4.10
N VAL A 287 -20.93 -1.59 -3.19
CA VAL A 287 -20.29 -2.85 -3.55
C VAL A 287 -21.33 -3.63 -4.34
N LYS A 288 -21.18 -3.72 -5.66
CA LYS A 288 -22.00 -4.61 -6.47
C LYS A 288 -21.39 -6.01 -6.39
N TYR A 289 -22.23 -6.97 -6.06
CA TYR A 289 -21.92 -8.39 -6.18
C TYR A 289 -22.39 -8.80 -7.58
N LEU A 290 -21.54 -9.48 -8.33
CA LEU A 290 -22.02 -10.46 -9.29
C LEU A 290 -22.50 -11.68 -8.49
#